data_AF-A0A1F6C158-F1
#
_entry.id   AF-A0A1F6C158-F1
#
_cell.length_a   1.000
_cell.length_b   1.000
_cell.length_c   1.000
_cell.angle_alpha   90.00
_cell.angle_beta   90.00
_cell.angle_gamma   90.00
#
_symmetry.space_group_name_H-M   'P 1'
#
loop_
_entity.id
_entity.type
_entity.pdbx_description
1 polymer ?
#
loop_
_entity_poly.entity_id
_entity_poly.type
_entity_poly.pdbx_seq_one_letter_code
_entity_poly.pdbx_strand_id
1 'polypeptide(L)'
;MEMARKIVELGHRIRKEQGIKVRQPLSQLHIQKKKIAKELLAVIADELNIKQVETIAELSKDAGWVVAEEGGLTIALDATLSQELREEGLVRDIIRSINALRKEWKMSPQDLIDASYWVADKNIQEVVDNWLPEIIKKCSLKSLTKKEMIGVSNEVKGELLGVLKIEGKQFYFLPKS
;
A
#
# COMPACT_ATOMS: atom_id res chain seq x y z
N MET A 1 -21.54 -1.41 -14.35
CA MET A 1 -20.20 -0.85 -14.63
C MET A 1 -20.11 0.65 -14.35
N GLU A 2 -20.97 1.50 -14.95
CA GLU A 2 -20.89 2.96 -14.77
C GLU A 2 -20.93 3.43 -13.29
N MET A 3 -21.79 2.84 -12.47
CA MET A 3 -21.91 3.20 -11.06
C MET A 3 -20.65 2.89 -10.24
N ALA A 4 -20.03 1.72 -10.44
CA ALA A 4 -18.79 1.37 -9.76
C ALA A 4 -17.67 2.34 -10.15
N ARG A 5 -17.63 2.76 -11.42
CA ARG A 5 -16.68 3.77 -11.92
C ARG A 5 -16.84 5.10 -11.18
N LYS A 6 -18.07 5.61 -11.04
CA LYS A 6 -18.36 6.84 -10.29
C LYS A 6 -17.94 6.73 -8.82
N ILE A 7 -18.20 5.58 -8.17
CA ILE A 7 -17.79 5.35 -6.77
C ILE A 7 -16.26 5.37 -6.66
N VAL A 8 -15.55 4.72 -7.59
CA VAL A 8 -14.08 4.70 -7.64
C VAL A 8 -13.52 6.11 -7.87
N GLU A 9 -14.12 6.90 -8.77
CA GLU A 9 -13.73 8.29 -9.01
C GLU A 9 -13.91 9.17 -7.76
N LEU A 10 -15.02 9.03 -7.04
CA LEU A 10 -15.25 9.70 -5.76
C LEU A 10 -14.24 9.26 -4.69
N GLY A 11 -13.95 7.96 -4.59
CA GLY A 11 -12.96 7.44 -3.64
C GLY A 11 -11.54 7.94 -3.92
N HIS A 12 -11.15 8.00 -5.20
CA HIS A 12 -9.86 8.59 -5.61
C HIS A 12 -9.79 10.09 -5.32
N ARG A 13 -10.90 10.82 -5.46
CA ARG A 13 -10.97 12.24 -5.10
C ARG A 13 -10.69 12.45 -3.62
N ILE A 14 -11.40 11.72 -2.75
CA ILE A 14 -11.16 11.79 -1.30
C ILE A 14 -9.69 11.45 -0.98
N ARG A 15 -9.17 10.35 -1.53
CA ARG A 15 -7.77 9.95 -1.35
C ARG A 15 -6.79 11.07 -1.76
N LYS A 16 -7.02 11.73 -2.88
CA LYS A 16 -6.19 12.84 -3.37
C LYS A 16 -6.23 14.03 -2.42
N GLU A 17 -7.42 14.41 -1.94
CA GLU A 17 -7.61 15.52 -1.00
C GLU A 17 -6.95 15.24 0.36
N GLN A 18 -6.97 13.99 0.82
CA GLN A 18 -6.34 13.55 2.06
C GLN A 18 -4.85 13.18 1.90
N GLY A 19 -4.28 13.26 0.69
CA GLY A 19 -2.89 12.86 0.43
C GLY A 19 -2.62 11.35 0.57
N ILE A 20 -3.66 10.51 0.55
CA ILE A 20 -3.55 9.06 0.75
C ILE A 20 -3.29 8.36 -0.59
N LYS A 21 -2.13 7.72 -0.72
CA LYS A 21 -1.74 6.93 -1.91
C LYS A 21 -2.71 5.74 -2.08
N VAL A 22 -3.19 5.42 -3.29
CA VAL A 22 -4.13 4.29 -3.56
C VAL A 22 -3.66 2.95 -2.96
N ARG A 23 -2.36 2.73 -3.01
CA ARG A 23 -1.67 1.56 -2.46
C ARG A 23 -1.65 1.46 -0.93
N GLN A 24 -1.95 2.55 -0.21
CA GLN A 24 -2.26 2.53 1.22
C GLN A 24 -3.65 1.90 1.39
N PRO A 25 -3.77 0.71 2.01
CA PRO A 25 -5.08 0.14 2.30
C PRO A 25 -5.84 1.04 3.28
N LEU A 26 -7.16 1.09 3.11
CA LEU A 26 -8.10 1.74 4.03
C LEU A 26 -9.07 0.71 4.60
N SER A 27 -9.59 1.00 5.78
CA SER A 27 -10.50 0.13 6.53
C SER A 27 -11.82 -0.04 5.77
N GLN A 28 -12.56 1.04 5.58
CA GLN A 28 -13.96 0.97 5.23
C GLN A 28 -14.41 2.08 4.27
N LEU A 29 -15.34 1.73 3.39
CA LEU A 29 -16.09 2.67 2.57
C LEU A 29 -17.59 2.35 2.66
N HIS A 30 -18.36 3.40 2.87
CA HIS A 30 -19.81 3.35 2.90
C HIS A 30 -20.40 4.05 1.69
N ILE A 31 -21.43 3.44 1.10
CA ILE A 31 -22.16 3.98 -0.04
C ILE A 31 -23.59 4.22 0.41
N GLN A 32 -24.08 5.45 0.26
CA GLN A 32 -25.45 5.80 0.62
C GLN A 32 -26.42 5.26 -0.43
N LYS A 33 -26.80 3.99 -0.29
CA LYS A 33 -27.68 3.29 -1.23
C LYS A 33 -28.36 2.10 -0.58
N LYS A 34 -29.56 1.75 -1.05
CA LYS A 34 -30.32 0.61 -0.50
C LYS A 34 -29.67 -0.75 -0.75
N LYS A 35 -29.16 -0.99 -1.96
CA LYS A 35 -28.54 -2.27 -2.32
C LYS A 35 -27.65 -2.12 -3.56
N ILE A 36 -26.51 -2.78 -3.54
CA ILE A 36 -25.59 -2.96 -4.66
C ILE A 36 -25.24 -4.46 -4.74
N ALA A 37 -25.00 -4.98 -5.94
CA ALA A 37 -24.59 -6.37 -6.14
C ALA A 37 -23.23 -6.62 -5.46
N LYS A 38 -23.05 -7.78 -4.83
CA LYS A 38 -21.82 -8.10 -4.08
C LYS A 38 -20.58 -8.07 -4.96
N GLU A 39 -20.72 -8.47 -6.22
CA GLU A 39 -19.65 -8.47 -7.21
C GLU A 39 -19.16 -7.04 -7.49
N LEU A 40 -20.06 -6.05 -7.53
CA LEU A 40 -19.68 -4.65 -7.70
C LEU A 40 -18.99 -4.09 -6.46
N LEU A 41 -19.41 -4.49 -5.26
CA LEU A 41 -18.74 -4.09 -4.02
C LEU A 41 -17.30 -4.62 -3.97
N ALA A 42 -17.09 -5.87 -4.39
CA ALA A 42 -15.75 -6.46 -4.49
C ALA A 42 -14.86 -5.71 -5.49
N VAL A 43 -15.38 -5.39 -6.69
CA VAL A 43 -14.64 -4.59 -7.68
C VAL A 43 -14.26 -3.21 -7.11
N ILE A 44 -15.17 -2.54 -6.41
CA ILE A 44 -14.89 -1.24 -5.79
C ILE A 44 -13.81 -1.38 -4.70
N ALA A 45 -13.91 -2.41 -3.87
CA ALA A 45 -12.95 -2.71 -2.81
C ALA A 45 -11.54 -2.92 -3.38
N ASP A 46 -11.42 -3.67 -4.48
CA ASP A 46 -10.15 -3.96 -5.13
C ASP A 46 -9.55 -2.71 -5.79
N GLU A 47 -10.33 -1.97 -6.57
CA GLU A 47 -9.88 -0.76 -7.28
C GLU A 47 -9.45 0.35 -6.32
N LEU A 48 -10.18 0.53 -5.22
CA LEU A 48 -9.86 1.52 -4.21
C LEU A 48 -8.93 0.99 -3.12
N ASN A 49 -8.60 -0.30 -3.11
CA ASN A 49 -7.82 -0.96 -2.07
C ASN A 49 -8.38 -0.68 -0.66
N ILE A 50 -9.60 -1.14 -0.43
CA ILE A 50 -10.37 -0.96 0.81
C ILE A 50 -10.77 -2.34 1.33
N LYS A 51 -10.61 -2.57 2.64
CA LYS A 51 -10.87 -3.89 3.23
C LYS A 51 -12.35 -4.25 3.20
N GLN A 52 -13.23 -3.29 3.40
CA GLN A 52 -14.68 -3.52 3.48
C GLN A 52 -15.45 -2.38 2.80
N VAL A 53 -16.41 -2.75 1.96
CA VAL A 53 -17.29 -1.81 1.25
C VAL A 53 -18.74 -2.20 1.51
N GLU A 54 -19.50 -1.29 2.10
CA GLU A 54 -20.88 -1.55 2.51
C GLU A 54 -21.85 -0.49 2.01
N THR A 55 -23.12 -0.89 1.89
CA THR A 55 -24.21 0.02 1.56
C THR A 55 -25.02 0.33 2.81
N ILE A 56 -25.20 1.60 3.12
CA ILE A 56 -25.93 2.06 4.30
C ILE A 56 -26.99 3.09 3.92
N ALA A 57 -28.05 3.19 4.74
CA ALA A 57 -29.12 4.15 4.53
C ALA A 57 -28.71 5.58 4.93
N GLU A 58 -27.97 5.70 6.02
CA GLU A 58 -27.44 6.94 6.57
C GLU A 58 -25.94 6.82 6.72
N LEU A 59 -25.18 7.79 6.19
CA LEU A 59 -23.72 7.76 6.25
C LEU A 59 -23.22 8.09 7.64
N SER A 60 -22.21 7.33 8.11
CA SER A 60 -21.46 7.72 9.30
C SER A 60 -20.77 9.08 9.06
N LYS A 61 -20.80 9.92 10.09
CA LYS A 61 -20.09 11.21 10.17
C LYS A 61 -19.10 11.21 11.34
N ASP A 62 -18.61 10.02 11.72
CA ASP A 62 -17.65 9.89 12.80
C ASP A 62 -16.34 10.60 12.43
N ALA A 63 -15.56 10.98 13.45
CA ALA A 63 -14.25 11.62 13.23
C ALA A 63 -13.35 10.72 12.37
N GLY A 64 -12.78 11.28 11.29
CA GLY A 64 -11.94 10.56 10.34
C GLY A 64 -12.67 10.10 9.07
N TRP A 65 -14.00 10.13 9.03
CA TRP A 65 -14.76 9.85 7.81
C TRP A 65 -14.84 11.09 6.92
N VAL A 66 -14.56 10.91 5.64
CA VAL A 66 -14.65 11.97 4.62
C VAL A 66 -15.75 11.61 3.63
N VAL A 67 -16.65 12.56 3.40
CA VAL A 67 -17.83 12.37 2.53
C VAL A 67 -17.61 13.05 1.20
N ALA A 68 -17.97 12.38 0.11
CA ALA A 68 -18.02 12.96 -1.22
C ALA A 68 -19.36 12.65 -1.89
N GLU A 69 -19.87 13.62 -2.65
CA GLU A 69 -21.13 13.53 -3.36
C GLU A 69 -20.97 13.98 -4.81
N GLU A 70 -21.58 13.23 -5.73
CA GLU A 70 -21.72 13.64 -7.12
C GLU A 70 -22.93 12.99 -7.78
N GLY A 71 -23.75 13.79 -8.47
CA GLY A 71 -24.88 13.29 -9.25
C GLY A 71 -25.90 12.47 -8.44
N GLY A 72 -26.12 12.84 -7.17
CA GLY A 72 -27.02 12.14 -6.25
C GLY A 72 -26.49 10.81 -5.70
N LEU A 73 -25.20 10.54 -5.88
CA LEU A 73 -24.49 9.43 -5.24
C LEU A 73 -23.56 9.99 -4.16
N THR A 74 -23.74 9.52 -2.93
CA THR A 74 -22.93 9.93 -1.78
C THR A 74 -22.16 8.74 -1.23
N ILE A 75 -20.86 8.93 -0.97
CA ILE A 75 -20.00 7.94 -0.31
C ILE A 75 -19.33 8.56 0.91
N ALA A 76 -19.00 7.74 1.89
CA ALA A 76 -18.14 8.11 3.01
C ALA A 76 -16.97 7.12 3.09
N LEU A 77 -15.75 7.64 3.19
CA LEU A 77 -14.52 6.86 3.28
C LEU A 77 -13.87 7.11 4.65
N ASP A 78 -13.57 6.05 5.38
CA ASP A 78 -12.76 6.16 6.59
C ASP A 78 -11.30 6.42 6.21
N ALA A 79 -10.84 7.65 6.46
CA ALA A 79 -9.48 8.09 6.18
C ALA A 79 -8.53 7.84 7.37
N THR A 80 -9.00 7.18 8.43
CA THR A 80 -8.19 6.88 9.62
C THR A 80 -7.19 5.77 9.34
N LEU A 81 -5.90 6.09 9.47
CA LEU A 81 -4.83 5.11 9.30
C LEU A 81 -4.41 4.53 10.65
N SER A 82 -4.94 3.33 10.96
CA SER A 82 -4.45 2.49 12.05
C SER A 82 -2.98 2.11 11.84
N GLN A 83 -2.30 1.69 12.91
CA GLN A 83 -0.93 1.21 12.81
C GLN A 83 -0.80 0.04 11.82
N GLU A 84 -1.66 -0.97 11.93
CA GLU A 84 -1.68 -2.12 11.03
C GLU A 84 -1.84 -1.72 9.55
N LEU A 85 -2.74 -0.77 9.25
CA LEU A 85 -2.91 -0.28 7.89
C LEU A 85 -1.65 0.41 7.38
N ARG A 86 -0.98 1.24 8.20
CA ARG A 86 0.28 1.90 7.82
C ARG A 86 1.38 0.88 7.54
N GLU A 87 1.49 -0.15 8.37
CA GLU A 87 2.46 -1.23 8.22
C GLU A 87 2.23 -2.01 6.92
N GLU A 88 0.98 -2.40 6.64
CA GLU A 88 0.63 -3.06 5.37
C GLU A 88 0.93 -2.15 4.16
N GLY A 89 0.61 -0.85 4.28
CA GLY A 89 0.93 0.16 3.28
C GLY A 89 2.44 0.23 2.99
N LEU A 90 3.27 0.24 4.02
CA LEU A 90 4.73 0.22 3.92
C LEU A 90 5.23 -1.07 3.23
N VAL A 91 4.71 -2.22 3.64
CA VAL A 91 5.09 -3.53 3.08
C VAL A 91 4.76 -3.61 1.58
N ARG A 92 3.60 -3.10 1.16
CA ARG A 92 3.25 -3.04 -0.27
C ARG A 92 4.20 -2.14 -1.07
N ASP A 93 4.78 -1.12 -0.45
CA ASP A 93 5.72 -0.19 -1.08
C ASP A 93 7.05 -0.88 -1.33
N ILE A 94 7.50 -1.63 -0.32
CA ILE A 94 8.70 -2.46 -0.36
C ILE A 94 8.56 -3.49 -1.48
N ILE A 95 7.45 -4.25 -1.50
CA ILE A 95 7.18 -5.25 -2.54
C ILE A 95 7.19 -4.63 -3.94
N ARG A 96 6.52 -3.49 -4.12
CA ARG A 96 6.52 -2.78 -5.41
C ARG A 96 7.92 -2.35 -5.82
N SER A 97 8.70 -1.82 -4.88
CA SER A 97 10.07 -1.34 -5.13
C SER A 97 10.96 -2.50 -5.54
N ILE A 98 10.91 -3.63 -4.82
CA ILE A 98 11.64 -4.86 -5.18
C ILE A 98 11.26 -5.32 -6.58
N ASN A 99 9.96 -5.39 -6.89
CA ASN A 99 9.48 -5.85 -8.19
C ASN A 99 9.82 -4.87 -9.33
N ALA A 100 9.89 -3.56 -9.05
CA ALA A 100 10.34 -2.58 -10.03
C ALA A 100 11.83 -2.77 -10.34
N LEU A 101 12.67 -3.01 -9.34
CA LEU A 101 14.11 -3.28 -9.51
C LEU A 101 14.35 -4.56 -10.31
N ARG A 102 13.59 -5.63 -10.05
CA ARG A 102 13.66 -6.87 -10.84
C ARG A 102 13.42 -6.59 -12.33
N LYS A 103 12.43 -5.75 -12.65
CA LYS A 103 12.12 -5.36 -14.03
C LYS A 103 13.23 -4.51 -14.64
N GLU A 104 13.75 -3.53 -13.90
CA GLU A 104 14.84 -2.66 -14.34
C GLU A 104 16.10 -3.47 -14.67
N TRP A 105 16.42 -4.47 -13.84
CA TRP A 105 17.55 -5.36 -14.06
C TRP A 105 17.26 -6.53 -15.02
N LYS A 106 16.09 -6.52 -15.68
CA LYS A 106 15.67 -7.52 -16.67
C LYS A 106 15.70 -8.96 -16.13
N MET A 107 15.38 -9.12 -14.83
CA MET A 107 15.32 -10.42 -14.18
C MET A 107 14.00 -11.12 -14.52
N SER A 108 14.00 -12.45 -14.60
CA SER A 108 12.77 -13.22 -14.85
C SER A 108 11.89 -13.22 -13.59
N PRO A 109 10.55 -13.15 -13.70
CA PRO A 109 9.65 -13.32 -12.55
C PRO A 109 9.78 -14.67 -11.84
N GLN A 110 10.37 -15.66 -12.51
CA GLN A 110 10.56 -17.03 -12.01
C GLN A 110 11.88 -17.20 -11.24
N ASP A 111 12.80 -16.23 -11.34
CA ASP A 111 14.11 -16.33 -10.68
C ASP A 111 13.94 -16.24 -9.17
N LEU A 112 14.46 -17.22 -8.45
CA LEU A 112 14.54 -17.19 -6.98
C LEU A 112 15.81 -16.45 -6.57
N ILE A 113 15.66 -15.21 -6.16
CA ILE A 113 16.79 -14.33 -5.89
C ILE A 113 17.08 -14.23 -4.40
N ASP A 114 18.36 -14.27 -4.04
CA ASP A 114 18.82 -13.93 -2.70
C ASP A 114 18.90 -12.39 -2.56
N ALA A 115 18.14 -11.87 -1.60
CA ALA A 115 18.10 -10.45 -1.29
C ALA A 115 18.59 -10.20 0.14
N SER A 116 19.18 -9.03 0.38
CA SER A 116 19.46 -8.57 1.74
C SER A 116 19.00 -7.15 1.95
N TYR A 117 18.46 -6.87 3.13
CA TYR A 117 17.98 -5.55 3.51
C TYR A 117 18.72 -4.98 4.72
N TRP A 118 18.79 -3.66 4.80
CA TRP A 118 19.12 -2.91 6.00
C TRP A 118 18.10 -1.79 6.17
N VAL A 119 17.72 -1.47 7.40
CA VAL A 119 16.80 -0.39 7.75
C VAL A 119 17.37 0.33 8.97
N ALA A 120 17.45 1.66 8.91
CA ALA A 120 17.95 2.48 10.01
C ALA A 120 16.98 2.56 11.21
N ASP A 121 15.69 2.67 10.93
CA ASP A 121 14.63 2.84 11.93
C ASP A 121 14.18 1.51 12.49
N LYS A 122 14.21 1.39 13.81
CA LYS A 122 13.84 0.17 14.52
C LYS A 122 12.38 -0.22 14.34
N ASN A 123 11.45 0.75 14.31
CA ASN A 123 10.03 0.48 14.10
C ASN A 123 9.81 -0.08 12.70
N ILE A 124 10.41 0.53 11.67
CA ILE A 124 10.32 0.01 10.30
C ILE A 124 10.97 -1.36 10.19
N GLN A 125 12.09 -1.57 10.89
CA GLN A 125 12.74 -2.87 10.91
C GLN A 125 11.82 -3.95 11.49
N GLU A 126 11.17 -3.70 12.62
CA GLU A 126 10.21 -4.63 13.23
C GLU A 126 9.05 -4.94 12.28
N VAL A 127 8.55 -3.95 11.54
CA VAL A 127 7.52 -4.15 10.51
C VAL A 127 8.04 -5.06 9.39
N VAL A 128 9.23 -4.81 8.87
CA VAL A 128 9.80 -5.67 7.82
C VAL A 128 10.00 -7.10 8.34
N ASP A 129 10.53 -7.24 9.55
CA ASP A 129 10.80 -8.52 10.22
C ASP A 129 9.50 -9.34 10.37
N ASN A 130 8.42 -8.70 10.82
CA ASN A 130 7.10 -9.32 10.97
C ASN A 130 6.48 -9.77 9.63
N TRP A 131 6.75 -9.04 8.55
CA TRP A 131 6.18 -9.29 7.23
C TRP A 131 7.13 -10.02 6.26
N LEU A 132 8.30 -10.47 6.74
CA LEU A 132 9.30 -11.20 5.94
C LEU A 132 8.69 -12.36 5.12
N PRO A 133 7.85 -13.25 5.69
CA PRO A 133 7.30 -14.37 4.93
C PRO A 133 6.44 -13.91 3.73
N GLU A 134 5.69 -12.83 3.91
CA GLU A 134 4.85 -12.27 2.86
C GLU A 134 5.67 -11.58 1.77
N ILE A 135 6.69 -10.80 2.15
CA ILE A 135 7.58 -10.12 1.21
C ILE A 135 8.32 -11.15 0.35
N ILE A 136 8.89 -12.18 0.96
CA ILE A 136 9.60 -13.27 0.26
C ILE A 136 8.67 -13.95 -0.75
N LYS A 137 7.46 -14.31 -0.32
CA LYS A 137 6.47 -14.97 -1.16
C LYS A 137 6.03 -14.10 -2.33
N LYS A 138 5.68 -12.82 -2.10
CA LYS A 138 5.16 -11.91 -3.14
C LYS A 138 6.24 -11.42 -4.11
N CYS A 139 7.51 -11.47 -3.71
CA CYS A 139 8.62 -11.06 -4.55
C CYS A 139 9.38 -12.25 -5.18
N SER A 140 8.93 -13.49 -4.97
CA SER A 140 9.64 -14.72 -5.38
C SER A 140 11.13 -14.69 -4.99
N LEU A 141 11.40 -14.36 -3.73
CA LEU A 141 12.77 -14.35 -3.20
C LEU A 141 13.11 -15.75 -2.65
N LYS A 142 14.38 -16.13 -2.77
CA LYS A 142 14.91 -17.33 -2.13
C LYS A 142 15.13 -17.10 -0.64
N SER A 143 15.71 -15.93 -0.32
CA SER A 143 15.94 -15.48 1.04
C SER A 143 15.94 -13.96 1.10
N LEU A 144 15.55 -13.40 2.24
CA LEU A 144 15.67 -11.99 2.54
C LEU A 144 16.40 -11.85 3.87
N THR A 145 17.71 -11.57 3.82
CA THR A 145 18.56 -11.54 5.02
C THR A 145 18.82 -10.12 5.48
N LYS A 146 18.65 -9.88 6.78
CA LYS A 146 19.09 -8.63 7.40
C LYS A 146 20.61 -8.51 7.33
N LYS A 147 21.13 -7.36 6.90
CA LYS A 147 22.55 -7.01 6.98
C LYS A 147 22.74 -5.71 7.73
N GLU A 148 23.91 -5.55 8.34
CA GLU A 148 24.35 -4.26 8.88
C GLU A 148 24.69 -3.30 7.72
N MET A 149 24.66 -2.00 7.98
CA MET A 149 24.95 -0.98 6.96
C MET A 149 26.36 -1.20 6.37
N ILE A 150 26.43 -1.59 5.10
CA ILE A 150 27.71 -1.77 4.40
C ILE A 150 28.02 -0.49 3.62
N GLY A 151 28.58 0.51 4.31
CA GLY A 151 29.22 1.68 3.70
C GLY A 151 28.29 2.80 3.24
N VAL A 152 28.73 4.04 3.50
CA VAL A 152 28.07 5.28 3.07
C VAL A 152 28.66 5.68 1.71
N SER A 153 27.88 5.71 0.64
CA SER A 153 28.20 6.59 -0.50
C SER A 153 27.53 7.93 -0.24
N ASN A 154 28.31 9.00 -0.32
CA ASN A 154 27.98 10.36 0.09
C ASN A 154 26.58 10.84 -0.30
N GLU A 155 26.00 11.59 0.63
CA GLU A 155 24.76 12.35 0.53
C GLU A 155 23.52 11.55 0.16
N VAL A 156 22.79 11.13 1.20
CA VAL A 156 21.35 11.01 1.05
C VAL A 156 20.67 11.85 2.11
N LYS A 157 20.30 13.07 1.71
CA LYS A 157 19.31 13.88 2.42
C LYS A 157 17.95 13.22 2.24
N GLY A 158 17.43 12.62 3.30
CA GLY A 158 16.09 12.05 3.33
C GLY A 158 15.90 11.11 4.51
N GLU A 159 14.82 11.31 5.26
CA GLU A 159 14.43 10.46 6.38
C GLU A 159 14.11 9.05 5.85
N LEU A 160 14.76 8.03 6.43
CA LEU A 160 14.57 6.59 6.22
C LEU A 160 15.17 5.96 4.94
N LEU A 161 16.44 5.56 4.99
CA LEU A 161 17.06 4.73 3.96
C LEU A 161 17.00 3.25 4.32
N GLY A 162 16.32 2.47 3.49
CA GLY A 162 16.53 1.03 3.40
C GLY A 162 17.51 0.69 2.28
N VAL A 163 18.46 -0.22 2.49
CA VAL A 163 19.34 -0.72 1.42
C VAL A 163 18.91 -2.12 1.06
N LEU A 164 18.59 -2.38 -0.21
CA LEU A 164 18.33 -3.71 -0.74
C LEU A 164 19.47 -4.14 -1.66
N LYS A 165 20.06 -5.31 -1.42
CA LYS A 165 21.06 -5.91 -2.31
C LYS A 165 20.50 -7.19 -2.92
N ILE A 166 20.62 -7.33 -4.24
CA ILE A 166 20.13 -8.46 -5.04
C ILE A 166 21.26 -8.82 -6.01
N GLU A 167 21.75 -10.06 -5.96
CA GLU A 167 22.80 -10.58 -6.87
C GLU A 167 24.02 -9.65 -7.04
N GLY A 168 24.46 -8.99 -5.98
CA GLY A 168 25.60 -8.07 -6.03
C GLY A 168 25.26 -6.61 -6.33
N LYS A 169 24.06 -6.30 -6.86
CA LYS A 169 23.59 -4.93 -7.10
C LYS A 169 22.93 -4.36 -5.84
N GLN A 170 23.26 -3.12 -5.49
CA GLN A 170 22.70 -2.41 -4.32
C GLN A 170 21.72 -1.33 -4.78
N PHE A 171 20.65 -1.14 -4.02
CA PHE A 171 19.66 -0.10 -4.23
C PHE A 171 19.22 0.51 -2.91
N TYR A 172 18.92 1.80 -2.92
CA TYR A 172 18.42 2.54 -1.76
C TYR A 172 16.93 2.80 -1.95
N PHE A 173 16.08 2.27 -1.07
CA PHE A 173 14.65 2.58 -1.06
C PHE A 173 14.33 3.51 0.12
N LEU A 174 13.65 4.61 -0.18
CA LEU A 174 13.06 5.51 0.82
C LEU A 174 11.57 5.15 0.91
N PRO A 175 11.05 4.64 2.04
CA PRO A 175 9.62 4.68 2.26
C PRO A 175 9.25 6.15 2.44
N LYS A 176 8.75 6.78 1.36
CA LYS A 176 8.14 8.10 1.48
C LYS A 176 6.96 7.96 2.42
N SER A 177 7.06 8.57 3.59
CA SER A 177 5.91 8.93 4.42
C SER A 177 4.80 9.56 3.56
#